data_AF-A0A520PR34-F1
#
_entry.id   AF-A0A520PR34-F1
#
_cell.length_a   1.000
_cell.length_b   1.000
_cell.length_c   1.000
_cell.angle_alpha   90.00
_cell.angle_beta   90.00
_cell.angle_gamma   90.00
#
_symmetry.space_group_name_H-M   'P 1'
#
loop_
_entity.id
_entity.type
_entity.pdbx_description
1 polymer ?
#
loop_
_entity_poly.entity_id
_entity_poly.type
_entity_poly.pdbx_seq_one_letter_code
_entity_poly.pdbx_strand_id
1 'polypeptide(L)' 'MSNLIGSKVERKEDKRFLTGKGQYTADINLVNQTYASFVRSPHA' A
#
# COMPACT_ATOMS: atom_id res chain seq x y z
N MET A 1 14.09 15.42 -26.86
CA MET A 1 13.24 15.07 -25.70
C MET A 1 12.09 14.24 -26.23
N SER A 2 12.00 12.96 -25.87
CA SER A 2 10.91 12.10 -26.33
C SER A 2 9.58 12.58 -25.73
N ASN A 3 8.60 12.85 -26.58
CA ASN A 3 7.26 13.29 -26.18
C ASN A 3 6.50 12.10 -25.56
N LEU A 4 6.45 12.00 -24.23
CA LEU A 4 5.87 10.86 -23.50
C LEU A 4 4.32 10.89 -23.44
N ILE A 5 3.71 11.99 -23.89
CA ILE A 5 2.26 12.18 -23.88
C ILE A 5 1.63 11.24 -24.93
N GLY A 6 0.68 10.40 -24.51
CA GLY A 6 -0.01 9.42 -25.37
C GLY A 6 0.72 8.08 -25.54
N SER A 7 1.92 7.93 -24.97
CA SER A 7 2.66 6.66 -25.02
C SER A 7 2.23 5.71 -23.90
N LYS A 8 2.21 4.39 -24.17
CA LYS A 8 2.01 3.37 -23.15
C LYS A 8 3.30 3.20 -22.33
N VAL A 9 3.43 3.97 -21.26
CA VAL A 9 4.57 3.91 -20.33
C VAL A 9 4.25 2.93 -19.21
N GLU A 10 5.21 2.06 -18.91
CA GLU A 10 5.08 1.15 -17.76
C GLU A 10 5.01 1.93 -16.45
N ARG A 11 4.19 1.42 -15.52
CA ARG A 11 4.01 2.05 -14.23
C ARG A 11 5.27 1.91 -13.39
N LYS A 12 5.71 3.02 -12.80
CA LYS A 12 6.87 3.02 -11.91
C LYS A 12 6.59 2.22 -10.63
N GLU A 13 5.33 2.16 -10.18
CA GLU A 13 4.97 1.49 -8.93
C GLU A 13 4.97 -0.04 -9.04
N ASP A 14 4.82 -0.60 -10.24
CA ASP A 14 4.74 -2.06 -10.45
C ASP A 14 6.00 -2.75 -9.92
N LYS A 15 7.17 -2.12 -10.05
CA LYS A 15 8.42 -2.64 -9.49
C LYS A 15 8.31 -2.92 -7.98
N ARG A 16 7.71 -2.03 -7.20
CA ARG A 16 7.57 -2.24 -5.74
C ARG A 16 6.40 -3.16 -5.41
N PHE A 17 5.30 -3.08 -6.14
CA PHE A 17 4.12 -3.92 -5.88
C PHE A 17 4.37 -5.39 -6.22
N LEU A 18 4.98 -5.67 -7.36
CA LEU A 18 5.25 -7.04 -7.82
C LEU A 18 6.37 -7.74 -7.03
N THR A 19 7.24 -6.98 -6.35
CA THR A 19 8.37 -7.54 -5.58
C THR A 19 8.09 -7.60 -4.08
N GLY A 20 6.87 -7.29 -3.64
CA GLY A 20 6.53 -7.25 -2.20
C GLY A 20 7.23 -6.12 -1.44
N LYS A 21 7.79 -5.14 -2.15
CA LYS A 21 8.42 -3.94 -1.58
C LYS A 21 7.46 -2.76 -1.47
N GLY A 22 6.17 -2.98 -1.72
CA GLY A 22 5.11 -2.07 -1.32
C GLY A 22 5.10 -1.96 0.20
N GLN A 23 4.73 -0.79 0.71
CA GLN A 23 4.48 -0.58 2.13
C GLN A 23 3.06 -0.06 2.27
N TYR A 24 2.22 -0.84 2.92
CA TYR A 24 0.84 -0.53 3.26
C TYR A 24 0.73 -0.22 4.76
N THR A 25 -0.43 0.26 5.19
CA THR A 25 -0.66 0.66 6.59
C THR A 25 -0.37 -0.46 7.59
N ALA A 26 -0.68 -1.70 7.23
CA ALA A 26 -0.43 -2.87 8.08
C ALA A 26 1.05 -3.34 8.10
N ASP A 27 1.88 -2.88 7.15
CA ASP A 27 3.30 -3.25 7.09
C ASP A 27 4.16 -2.37 8.01
N ILE A 28 3.59 -1.28 8.54
CA ILE A 28 4.27 -0.35 9.45
C ILE A 28 4.39 -0.99 10.82
N ASN A 29 5.64 -1.11 11.29
CA ASN A 29 5.99 -1.63 12.60
C ASN A 29 6.90 -0.61 13.31
N LEU A 30 6.36 0.06 14.33
CA LEU A 30 7.09 1.04 15.15
C LEU A 30 7.46 0.45 16.51
N VAL A 31 8.54 0.96 17.10
CA VAL A 31 8.94 0.59 18.46
C VAL A 31 7.82 0.99 19.43
N ASN A 32 7.41 0.05 20.31
CA ASN A 32 6.32 0.23 21.27
C ASN A 32 4.92 0.47 20.66
N GLN A 33 4.69 0.06 19.40
CA GLN A 33 3.36 0.12 18.77
C GLN A 33 2.34 -0.75 19.52
N THR A 34 1.16 -0.19 19.80
CA THR A 34 0.02 -0.90 20.38
C THR A 34 -1.08 -1.15 19.34
N TYR A 35 -1.93 -2.15 19.57
CA TYR A 35 -3.05 -2.49 18.69
C TYR A 35 -4.39 -2.12 19.32
N ALA A 36 -5.34 -1.68 18.49
CA ALA A 36 -6.71 -1.36 18.91
C ALA A 36 -7.72 -2.15 18.07
N SER A 37 -8.80 -2.60 18.71
CA SER A 37 -9.94 -3.24 18.06
C SER A 37 -11.22 -2.85 18.81
N PHE A 38 -12.34 -2.85 18.10
CA PHE A 38 -13.65 -2.49 18.66
C PHE A 38 -14.52 -3.74 18.80
N VAL A 39 -15.12 -3.95 19.98
CA VAL A 39 -16.19 -4.92 20.17
C VAL A 39 -17.45 -4.38 19.49
N ARG A 40 -18.02 -5.14 18.56
CA ARG A 40 -19.24 -4.77 17.82
C ARG A 40 -20.42 -5.60 18.31
N SER A 41 -21.62 -5.03 18.18
CA SER A 41 -22.87 -5.74 18.49
C SER A 41 -23.01 -6.99 17.61
N PRO A 42 -23.41 -8.14 18.17
CA PRO A 42 -23.79 -9.31 17.38
C PRO A 42 -25.25 -9.22 16.88
N HIS A 43 -26.01 -8.22 17.31
CA HIS A 43 -27.41 -8.01 16.94
C HIS A 43 -27.55 -6.87 15.92
N ALA A 44 -28.53 -7.01 15.02
CA ALA A 44 -28.91 -6.05 13.98
C ALA A 44 -30.02 -5.11 14.45
#